data_AF-A0A8H8P5Y7-F1
#
_entry.id   AF-A0A8H8P5Y7-F1
#
_cell.length_a   1.000
_cell.length_b   1.000
_cell.length_c   1.000
_cell.angle_alpha   90.00
_cell.angle_beta   90.00
_cell.angle_gamma   90.00
#
_symmetry.space_group_name_H-M   'P 1'
#
loop_
_entity.id
_entity.type
_entity.pdbx_description
1 polymer ?
#
loop_
_entity_poly.entity_id
_entity_poly.type
_entity_poly.pdbx_seq_one_letter_code
_entity_poly.pdbx_strand_id
1 'polypeptide(L)'
;MGVEVPSDPAPNGYVSNPHQEKIDEALRYLRSEKQGGEGWENIDTKDGIILEKKYVQGDSSAIPIVRGHGLVKDLSAQALLSTILQPSARHLWDERFASGALRAIRT
;
A
#
# COMPACT_ATOMS: atom_id res chain seq x y z
N MET A 1 12.71 -15.26 31.18
CA MET A 1 11.74 -14.27 31.70
C MET A 1 10.60 -14.19 30.71
N GLY A 2 9.39 -14.56 31.10
CA GLY A 2 8.20 -14.48 30.24
C GLY A 2 7.64 -13.07 30.28
N VAL A 3 7.27 -12.53 29.12
CA VAL A 3 6.59 -11.23 29.04
C VAL A 3 5.15 -11.48 29.49
N GLU A 4 4.70 -10.84 30.57
CA GLU A 4 3.30 -10.89 30.98
C GLU A 4 2.46 -10.18 29.91
N VAL A 5 1.69 -10.95 29.15
CA VAL A 5 0.75 -10.42 28.16
C VAL A 5 -0.52 -10.03 28.92
N PRO A 6 -0.94 -8.75 28.89
CA PRO A 6 -2.17 -8.32 29.55
C PRO A 6 -3.37 -9.10 29.02
N SER A 7 -4.28 -9.51 29.91
CA SER A 7 -5.53 -10.19 29.55
C SER A 7 -6.46 -9.31 28.72
N ASP A 8 -6.33 -7.99 28.87
CA ASP A 8 -7.00 -7.00 28.05
C ASP A 8 -5.96 -5.95 27.57
N PRO A 9 -5.59 -5.94 26.29
CA PRO A 9 -4.65 -4.97 25.74
C PRO A 9 -5.23 -3.55 25.67
N ALA A 10 -6.55 -3.37 25.85
CA ALA A 10 -7.21 -2.08 25.83
C ALA A 10 -8.42 -2.03 26.81
N PRO A 11 -8.17 -1.90 28.13
CA PRO A 11 -9.22 -1.86 29.17
C PRO A 11 -10.30 -0.80 28.99
N ASN A 12 -10.00 0.26 28.24
CA ASN A 12 -10.91 1.37 27.94
C ASN A 12 -11.37 1.38 26.46
N GLY A 13 -11.16 0.28 25.75
CA GLY A 13 -11.35 0.17 24.31
C GLY A 13 -10.22 0.82 23.51
N TYR A 14 -10.17 0.50 22.21
CA TYR A 14 -9.28 1.18 21.28
C TYR A 14 -9.87 2.54 20.91
N VAL A 15 -9.04 3.57 20.92
CA VAL A 15 -9.42 4.88 20.41
C VAL A 15 -9.67 4.76 18.90
N SER A 16 -10.82 5.27 18.44
CA SER A 16 -11.13 5.29 17.01
C SER A 16 -10.11 6.15 16.25
N ASN A 17 -9.73 5.73 15.05
CA ASN A 17 -8.80 6.49 14.23
C ASN A 17 -9.45 7.82 13.80
N PRO A 18 -8.86 8.99 14.12
CA PRO A 18 -9.43 10.30 13.79
C PRO A 18 -9.48 10.58 12.27
N HIS A 19 -8.88 9.71 11.45
CA HIS A 19 -8.83 9.83 10.00
C HIS A 19 -9.50 8.66 9.27
N GLN A 20 -10.40 7.93 9.95
CA GLN A 20 -11.10 6.79 9.36
C GLN A 20 -11.78 7.13 8.02
N GLU A 21 -12.43 8.29 7.94
CA GLU A 21 -13.10 8.75 6.71
C GLU A 21 -12.13 8.86 5.52
N LYS A 22 -10.91 9.39 5.77
CA LYS A 22 -9.86 9.51 4.75
C LYS A 22 -9.30 8.16 4.33
N ILE A 23 -9.20 7.22 5.26
CA ILE A 23 -8.79 5.84 4.97
C ILE A 23 -9.81 5.18 4.05
N ASP A 24 -11.10 5.32 4.38
CA ASP A 24 -12.19 4.74 3.59
C ASP A 24 -12.28 5.37 2.19
N GLU A 25 -12.08 6.69 2.10
CA GLU A 25 -12.00 7.41 0.82
C GLU A 25 -10.83 6.92 -0.04
N ALA A 26 -9.63 6.85 0.53
CA ALA A 26 -8.45 6.36 -0.18
C ALA A 26 -8.63 4.91 -0.67
N LEU A 27 -9.28 4.06 0.14
CA LEU A 27 -9.56 2.68 -0.24
C LEU A 27 -10.60 2.59 -1.36
N ARG A 28 -11.65 3.42 -1.33
CA ARG A 28 -12.63 3.51 -2.43
C ARG A 28 -11.93 3.93 -3.73
N TYR A 29 -11.09 4.96 -3.66
CA TYR A 29 -10.33 5.46 -4.81
C TYR A 29 -9.38 4.39 -5.39
N LEU A 30 -8.61 3.70 -4.54
CA LEU A 30 -7.71 2.64 -5.02
C LEU A 30 -8.49 1.48 -5.68
N ARG A 31 -9.66 1.13 -5.15
CA ARG A 31 -10.52 0.10 -5.74
C ARG A 31 -11.08 0.50 -7.10
N SER A 32 -11.49 1.76 -7.28
CA SER A 32 -11.94 2.25 -8.60
C SER A 32 -10.80 2.24 -9.62
N GLU A 33 -9.57 2.56 -9.21
CA GLU A 33 -8.40 2.53 -10.11
C GLU A 33 -7.98 1.11 -10.52
N LYS A 34 -8.17 0.13 -9.63
CA LYS A 34 -7.84 -1.28 -9.90
C LYS A 34 -8.69 -1.89 -11.01
N GLN A 35 -9.95 -1.49 -11.16
CA GLN A 35 -10.91 -2.17 -12.04
C GLN A 35 -10.68 -1.93 -13.55
N GLY A 36 -9.65 -1.18 -13.95
CA GLY A 36 -9.24 -1.04 -15.35
C GLY A 36 -10.23 -0.21 -16.17
N GLY A 37 -10.13 1.11 -16.04
CA GLY A 37 -11.02 2.07 -16.69
C GLY A 37 -10.36 2.94 -17.76
N GLU A 38 -11.16 3.85 -18.30
CA GLU A 38 -10.79 4.90 -19.25
C GLU A 38 -9.54 5.69 -18.82
N GLY A 39 -8.66 6.01 -19.78
CA GLY A 39 -7.50 6.88 -19.59
C GLY A 39 -6.20 6.20 -19.14
N TRP A 40 -6.20 4.89 -18.88
CA TRP A 40 -4.95 4.14 -18.69
C TRP A 40 -4.28 3.84 -20.03
N GLU A 41 -3.00 4.20 -20.15
CA GLU A 41 -2.16 3.93 -21.31
C GLU A 41 -0.94 3.09 -20.92
N ASN A 42 -0.61 2.08 -21.74
CA ASN A 42 0.60 1.29 -21.55
C ASN A 42 1.84 2.16 -21.85
N ILE A 43 2.81 2.11 -20.95
CA ILE A 43 4.10 2.82 -21.10
C ILE A 43 5.19 1.84 -21.49
N ASP A 44 5.21 0.67 -20.85
CA ASP A 44 6.28 -0.31 -21.00
C ASP A 44 5.80 -1.70 -20.52
N THR A 45 6.57 -2.73 -20.87
CA THR A 45 6.47 -4.07 -20.30
C THR A 45 7.86 -4.61 -20.03
N LYS A 46 8.18 -4.83 -18.75
CA LYS A 46 9.50 -5.28 -18.31
C LYS A 46 9.39 -6.41 -17.31
N ASP A 47 10.15 -7.47 -17.51
CA ASP A 47 10.22 -8.63 -16.61
C ASP A 47 8.83 -9.24 -16.27
N GLY A 48 7.92 -9.24 -17.25
CA GLY A 48 6.54 -9.74 -17.08
C GLY A 48 5.61 -8.81 -16.30
N ILE A 49 6.03 -7.59 -16.00
CA ILE A 49 5.22 -6.52 -15.42
C ILE A 49 4.80 -5.56 -16.52
N ILE A 50 3.48 -5.37 -16.68
CA ILE A 50 2.88 -4.38 -17.57
C ILE A 50 2.77 -3.07 -16.79
N LEU A 51 3.39 -2.01 -17.30
CA LEU A 51 3.40 -0.68 -16.71
C LEU A 51 2.44 0.24 -17.47
N GLU A 52 1.55 0.89 -16.74
CA GLU A 52 0.56 1.80 -17.29
C GLU A 52 0.55 3.12 -16.52
N LYS A 53 0.18 4.22 -17.19
CA LYS A 53 -0.06 5.51 -16.55
C LYS A 53 -1.43 6.06 -16.88
N LYS A 54 -1.90 6.97 -16.03
CA LYS A 54 -3.09 7.78 -16.25
C LYS A 54 -2.86 9.18 -15.69
N TYR A 55 -3.22 10.19 -16.48
CA TYR A 55 -3.29 11.57 -15.98
C TYR A 55 -4.65 11.83 -15.34
N VAL A 56 -4.66 12.66 -14.30
CA VAL A 56 -5.91 13.11 -13.68
C VAL A 56 -6.65 14.00 -14.68
N GLN A 57 -7.93 13.70 -14.94
CA GLN A 57 -8.74 14.53 -15.83
C GLN A 57 -8.77 15.98 -15.35
N GLY A 58 -8.55 16.92 -16.27
CA GLY A 58 -8.54 18.35 -15.98
C GLY A 58 -7.22 18.91 -15.48
N ASP A 59 -6.18 18.09 -15.27
CA ASP A 59 -4.85 18.55 -14.90
C ASP A 59 -3.76 17.87 -15.75
N SER A 60 -3.41 18.51 -16.86
CA SER A 60 -2.33 18.07 -17.76
C SER A 60 -0.93 18.31 -17.19
N SER A 61 -0.81 19.06 -16.08
CA SER A 61 0.44 19.30 -15.36
C SER A 61 0.66 18.32 -14.20
N ALA A 62 -0.37 17.56 -13.83
CA ALA A 62 -0.30 16.58 -12.76
C ALA A 62 0.75 15.50 -13.06
N ILE A 63 1.49 15.12 -12.02
CA ILE A 63 2.30 13.91 -12.04
C ILE A 63 1.35 12.73 -12.32
N PRO A 64 1.61 11.92 -13.37
CA PRO A 64 0.71 10.83 -13.71
C PRO A 64 0.67 9.79 -12.60
N ILE A 65 -0.49 9.16 -12.45
CA ILE A 65 -0.63 7.96 -11.65
C ILE A 65 -0.03 6.81 -12.46
N VAL A 66 0.81 5.99 -11.81
CA VAL A 66 1.44 4.83 -12.44
C VAL A 66 0.98 3.56 -11.73
N ARG A 67 0.69 2.51 -12.50
CA ARG A 67 0.44 1.17 -11.98
C ARG A 67 1.28 0.14 -12.71
N GLY A 68 1.64 -0.92 -11.99
CA GLY A 68 2.26 -2.11 -12.54
C GLY A 68 1.40 -3.31 -12.21
N HIS A 69 1.13 -4.18 -13.19
CA HIS A 69 0.47 -5.45 -12.95
C HIS A 69 1.25 -6.60 -13.59
N GLY A 70 1.41 -7.69 -12.84
CA GLY A 70 2.12 -8.87 -13.28
C GLY A 70 1.93 -10.03 -12.31
N LEU A 71 2.38 -11.20 -12.73
CA LEU A 71 2.24 -12.44 -11.95
C LEU A 71 3.51 -12.68 -11.12
N VAL A 72 3.37 -12.68 -9.81
CA VAL A 72 4.41 -13.20 -8.90
C VAL A 72 4.22 -14.71 -8.79
N LYS A 73 5.25 -15.47 -9.19
CA LYS A 73 5.24 -16.94 -9.17
C LYS A 73 5.77 -17.46 -7.83
N ASP A 74 5.44 -18.72 -7.54
CA ASP A 74 6.02 -19.50 -6.43
C ASP A 74 5.83 -18.90 -5.02
N LEU A 75 4.86 -17.99 -4.87
CA LEU A 75 4.55 -17.33 -3.61
C LEU A 75 3.04 -17.16 -3.44
N SER A 76 2.53 -17.39 -2.22
CA SER A 76 1.13 -17.10 -1.92
C SER A 76 0.90 -15.59 -1.73
N ALA A 77 -0.32 -15.13 -1.98
CA ALA A 77 -0.70 -13.74 -1.75
C ALA A 77 -0.47 -13.30 -0.30
N GLN A 78 -0.68 -14.20 0.67
CA GLN A 78 -0.45 -13.96 2.09
C GLN A 78 1.04 -13.77 2.42
N ALA A 79 1.92 -14.58 1.82
CA ALA A 79 3.36 -14.46 2.01
C ALA A 79 3.94 -13.21 1.34
N LEU A 80 3.38 -12.80 0.19
CA LEU A 80 3.73 -11.51 -0.41
C LEU A 80 3.27 -10.34 0.48
N LEU A 81 2.02 -10.39 0.97
CA LEU A 81 1.46 -9.36 1.83
C LEU A 81 2.25 -9.20 3.13
N SER A 82 2.67 -10.30 3.79
CA SER A 82 3.44 -10.22 5.03
C SER A 82 4.77 -9.49 4.84
N THR A 83 5.43 -9.68 3.69
CA THR A 83 6.67 -8.98 3.32
C THR A 83 6.42 -7.48 3.14
N ILE A 84 5.32 -7.10 2.49
CA ILE A 84 4.94 -5.69 2.27
C ILE A 84 4.57 -4.99 3.59
N LEU A 85 3.92 -5.69 4.51
CA LEU A 85 3.49 -5.17 5.82
C LEU A 85 4.62 -5.00 6.84
N GLN A 86 5.88 -5.22 6.44
CA GLN A 86 7.07 -5.02 7.27
C GLN A 86 7.94 -3.87 6.73
N PRO A 87 7.55 -2.59 6.93
CA PRO A 87 8.33 -1.44 6.45
C PRO A 87 9.79 -1.44 6.94
N SER A 88 10.04 -1.95 8.15
CA SER A 88 11.39 -2.09 8.70
C SER A 88 12.26 -3.06 7.90
N ALA A 89 11.67 -4.04 7.21
CA ALA A 89 12.38 -5.04 6.41
C ALA A 89 12.44 -4.67 4.92
N ARG A 90 11.75 -3.62 4.47
CA ARG A 90 11.69 -3.23 3.04
C ARG A 90 13.06 -2.92 2.44
N HIS A 91 13.99 -2.38 3.24
CA HIS A 91 15.35 -2.08 2.80
C HIS A 91 16.15 -3.33 2.38
N LEU A 92 15.71 -4.53 2.79
CA LEU A 92 16.37 -5.79 2.42
C LEU A 92 16.13 -6.18 0.96
N TRP A 93 15.08 -5.66 0.32
CA TRP A 93 14.66 -6.08 -1.02
C TRP A 93 14.31 -4.93 -1.98
N ASP A 94 14.11 -3.70 -1.49
CA ASP A 94 13.91 -2.51 -2.31
C ASP A 94 15.12 -1.58 -2.21
N GLU A 95 16.01 -1.65 -3.20
CA GLU A 95 17.25 -0.84 -3.26
C GLU A 95 16.99 0.67 -3.21
N ARG A 96 15.78 1.11 -3.59
CA ARG A 96 15.39 2.52 -3.58
C ARG A 96 14.90 2.98 -2.21
N PHE A 97 14.71 2.05 -1.27
CA PHE A 97 14.15 2.32 0.04
C PHE A 97 15.22 2.31 1.12
N ALA A 98 15.56 3.48 1.64
CA ALA A 98 16.56 3.62 2.70
C ALA A 98 16.04 3.20 4.08
N SER A 99 14.89 3.75 4.51
CA SER A 99 14.29 3.43 5.81
C SER A 99 12.82 3.86 5.90
N GLY A 100 12.09 3.27 6.84
CA GLY A 100 10.75 3.72 7.23
C GLY A 100 10.27 3.01 8.49
N ALA A 101 9.39 3.67 9.23
CA ALA A 101 8.84 3.16 10.47
C ALA A 101 7.36 3.51 10.58
N LEU A 102 6.58 2.59 11.13
CA LEU A 102 5.20 2.89 11.54
C LEU A 102 5.25 3.83 12.75
N ARG A 103 4.64 5.00 12.62
CA ARG A 103 4.47 5.91 13.75
C ARG A 103 3.11 5.64 14.37
N ALA A 104 3.11 5.23 15.64
CA ALA A 104 1.88 5.24 16.42
C ALA A 104 1.34 6.67 16.51
N ILE A 105 0.02 6.82 16.44
CA ILE A 105 -0.64 8.08 16.76
C ILE A 105 -0.37 8.32 18.25
N ARG A 106 0.52 9.27 18.57
CA ARG A 106 0.70 9.76 19.93
C ARG A 106 -0.38 10.81 20.17
N THR A 107 -1.41 10.44 20.92
CA THR A 107 -2.37 11.38 21.54
C THR A 107 -1.84 11.83 22.87
#